data_AF-A0AAN4Z946-F1
#
_entry.id   AF-A0AAN4Z946-F1
#
_cell.length_a   1.000
_cell.length_b   1.000
_cell.length_c   1.000
_cell.angle_alpha   90.00
_cell.angle_beta   90.00
_cell.angle_gamma   90.00
#
_symmetry.space_group_name_H-M   'P 1'
#
loop_
_entity.id
_entity.type
_entity.pdbx_description
1 polymer ?
#
loop_
_entity_poly.entity_id
_entity_poly.type
_entity_poly.pdbx_seq_one_letter_code
_entity_poly.pdbx_strand_id
1 'polypeptide(L)'
;ETKLFESLDLTRIPHPSEILYLNIPTDPVNNDIFALTIEETYRFFKRICPSSFKNEELLFKEFVGVFLMIEYQQRTRRIFGTNRNYIMCSALTCFEAGTFLAREEGDTLNDNTVKSSVRSYVDDDQELFIPMFLKANISDKEFCALIALLMSEIEDPSQLGAEVLEVLDGIRQAVFRELHTHYRNQIGIIDYSVRIGNMMSLNHVMQECKSLFQSYFRFYMTIFDDQRIDEKMRNLF
;
A
#
# COMPACT_ATOMS: atom_id res chain seq x y z
N GLU A 1 -0.24 3.54 20.62
CA GLU A 1 0.94 3.20 19.79
C GLU A 1 2.28 3.66 20.40
N THR A 2 2.54 4.95 20.66
CA THR A 2 3.91 5.43 21.02
C THR A 2 4.59 4.67 22.18
N LYS A 3 3.86 4.36 23.26
CA LYS A 3 4.41 3.60 24.40
C LYS A 3 4.82 2.16 24.05
N LEU A 4 4.18 1.55 23.04
CA LEU A 4 4.56 0.22 22.56
C LEU A 4 5.91 0.32 21.85
N PHE A 5 6.07 1.27 20.92
CA PHE A 5 7.33 1.46 20.19
C PHE A 5 8.51 1.86 21.09
N GLU A 6 8.27 2.64 22.14
CA GLU A 6 9.30 2.96 23.15
C GLU A 6 9.81 1.72 23.90
N SER A 7 9.01 0.65 23.98
CA SER A 7 9.42 -0.60 24.64
C SER A 7 10.19 -1.56 23.73
N LEU A 8 10.19 -1.31 22.41
CA LEU A 8 10.70 -2.25 21.40
C LEU A 8 12.17 -1.99 21.00
N ASP A 9 12.89 -1.11 21.70
CA ASP A 9 14.31 -0.76 21.47
C ASP A 9 14.67 -0.47 19.99
N LEU A 10 13.73 0.10 19.23
CA LEU A 10 13.92 0.37 17.81
C LEU A 10 14.83 1.59 17.59
N THR A 11 15.63 1.55 16.53
CA THR A 11 16.50 2.66 16.15
C THR A 11 15.68 3.86 15.69
N ARG A 12 15.78 4.99 16.40
CA ARG A 12 15.08 6.23 16.03
C ARG A 12 15.77 6.92 14.84
N ILE A 13 14.98 7.32 13.85
CA ILE A 13 15.47 8.11 12.72
C ILE A 13 15.41 9.61 13.06
N PRO A 14 16.47 10.38 12.78
CA PRO A 14 16.44 11.83 12.93
C PRO A 14 15.42 12.46 11.95
N HIS A 15 14.37 13.07 12.48
CA HIS A 15 13.42 13.87 11.71
C HIS A 15 13.07 15.16 12.47
N PRO A 16 12.96 16.32 11.79
CA PRO A 16 12.80 17.61 12.47
C PRO A 16 11.46 17.76 13.22
N SER A 17 10.40 17.11 12.76
CA SER A 17 9.04 17.27 13.31
C SER A 17 8.36 15.98 13.75
N GLU A 18 8.94 14.82 13.46
CA GLU A 18 8.26 13.53 13.62
C GLU A 18 9.10 12.58 14.47
N ILE A 19 8.43 11.64 15.14
CA ILE A 19 9.09 10.54 15.85
C ILE A 19 8.95 9.31 14.96
N LEU A 20 10.07 8.91 14.37
CA LEU A 20 10.13 7.80 13.42
C LEU A 20 11.13 6.76 13.89
N TYR A 21 10.80 5.49 13.70
CA TYR A 21 11.65 4.36 14.03
C TYR A 21 11.97 3.57 12.75
N LEU A 22 13.22 3.16 12.62
CA LEU A 22 13.66 2.25 11.58
C LEU A 22 13.15 0.85 11.95
N ASN A 23 12.30 0.30 11.11
CA ASN A 23 11.90 -1.09 11.19
C ASN A 23 12.95 -1.91 10.41
N ILE A 24 13.54 -2.90 11.07
CA ILE A 24 14.48 -3.82 10.43
C ILE A 24 13.69 -5.09 10.10
N PRO A 25 13.59 -5.51 8.83
CA PRO A 25 12.73 -6.63 8.44
C PRO A 25 12.99 -7.94 9.20
N THR A 26 14.24 -8.16 9.62
CA THR A 26 14.69 -9.34 10.37
C THR A 26 14.37 -9.28 11.87
N ASP A 27 14.01 -8.11 12.40
CA ASP A 27 13.66 -7.94 13.80
C ASP A 27 12.36 -8.71 14.12
N PRO A 28 12.33 -9.54 15.18
CA PRO A 28 11.11 -10.18 15.66
C PRO A 28 9.91 -9.23 15.77
N VAL A 29 10.16 -7.97 16.18
CA VAL A 29 9.18 -6.90 16.36
C VAL A 29 8.44 -6.55 15.06
N ASN A 30 9.08 -6.76 13.89
CA ASN A 30 8.47 -6.49 12.60
C ASN A 30 7.17 -7.28 12.39
N ASN A 31 7.06 -8.50 12.95
CA ASN A 31 5.83 -9.28 12.85
C ASN A 31 4.68 -8.63 13.62
N ASP A 32 4.96 -8.05 14.78
CA ASP A 32 3.95 -7.36 15.59
C ASP A 32 3.49 -6.07 14.89
N ILE A 33 4.43 -5.32 14.31
CA ILE A 33 4.11 -4.12 13.50
C ILE A 33 3.25 -4.50 12.31
N PHE A 34 3.63 -5.55 11.58
CA PHE A 34 2.87 -6.00 10.42
C PHE A 34 1.46 -6.48 10.82
N ALA A 35 1.33 -7.26 11.90
CA ALA A 35 0.03 -7.70 12.40
C ALA A 35 -0.88 -6.51 12.77
N LEU A 36 -0.35 -5.48 13.43
CA LEU A 36 -1.07 -4.24 13.73
C LEU A 36 -1.53 -3.53 12.45
N THR A 37 -0.63 -3.39 11.47
CA THR A 37 -0.93 -2.78 10.17
C THR A 37 -2.04 -3.55 9.43
N ILE A 38 -2.02 -4.89 9.45
CA ILE A 38 -3.07 -5.73 8.87
C ILE A 38 -4.40 -5.53 9.63
N GLU A 39 -4.37 -5.48 10.96
CA GLU A 39 -5.57 -5.28 11.77
C GLU A 39 -6.21 -3.90 11.50
N GLU A 40 -5.41 -2.84 11.43
CA GLU A 40 -5.88 -1.49 11.08
C GLU A 40 -6.47 -1.44 9.68
N THR A 41 -5.80 -2.06 8.71
CA THR A 41 -6.27 -2.15 7.33
C THR A 41 -7.58 -2.93 7.25
N TYR A 42 -7.71 -4.02 8.03
CA TYR A 42 -8.96 -4.79 8.12
C TYR A 42 -10.10 -3.96 8.72
N ARG A 43 -9.85 -3.21 9.81
CA ARG A 43 -10.86 -2.31 10.38
C ARG A 43 -11.32 -1.25 9.37
N PHE A 44 -10.40 -0.70 8.58
CA PHE A 44 -10.74 0.23 7.51
C PHE A 44 -11.58 -0.46 6.43
N PHE A 45 -11.16 -1.64 5.99
CA PHE A 45 -11.88 -2.47 5.03
C PHE A 45 -13.33 -2.76 5.48
N LYS A 46 -13.55 -3.14 6.76
CA LYS A 46 -14.89 -3.37 7.34
C LYS A 46 -15.80 -2.16 7.33
N ARG A 47 -15.26 -0.94 7.30
CA ARG A 47 -16.06 0.29 7.22
C ARG A 47 -16.56 0.56 5.80
N ILE A 48 -15.85 0.03 4.79
CA ILE A 48 -16.16 0.24 3.38
C ILE A 48 -16.98 -0.93 2.84
N CYS A 49 -16.61 -2.16 3.20
CA CYS A 49 -17.26 -3.37 2.75
C CYS A 49 -18.47 -3.70 3.66
N PRO A 50 -19.67 -3.92 3.11
CA PRO A 50 -20.84 -4.34 3.88
C PRO A 50 -20.57 -5.61 4.70
N SER A 51 -21.06 -5.67 5.93
CA SER A 51 -20.82 -6.80 6.86
C SER A 51 -21.47 -8.13 6.44
N SER A 52 -22.25 -8.16 5.37
CA SER A 52 -22.98 -9.34 4.87
C SER A 52 -22.28 -10.06 3.72
N PHE A 53 -21.01 -9.76 3.46
CA PHE A 53 -20.32 -10.22 2.26
C PHE A 53 -19.83 -11.67 2.36
N LYS A 54 -20.25 -12.53 1.43
CA LYS A 54 -19.61 -13.84 1.24
C LYS A 54 -18.24 -13.64 0.60
N ASN A 55 -17.24 -14.43 0.99
CA ASN A 55 -15.86 -14.33 0.50
C ASN A 55 -15.15 -13.01 0.83
N GLU A 56 -15.54 -12.38 1.95
CA GLU A 56 -14.90 -11.18 2.48
C GLU A 56 -13.38 -11.31 2.59
N GLU A 57 -12.90 -12.46 3.04
CA GLU A 57 -11.47 -12.77 3.19
C GLU A 57 -10.71 -12.68 1.87
N LEU A 58 -11.29 -13.21 0.79
CA LEU A 58 -10.68 -13.17 -0.54
C LEU A 58 -10.59 -11.72 -1.05
N LEU A 59 -11.65 -10.93 -0.87
CA LEU A 59 -11.65 -9.52 -1.24
C LEU A 59 -10.63 -8.74 -0.39
N PHE A 60 -10.53 -9.04 0.90
CA PHE A 60 -9.55 -8.41 1.78
C PHE A 60 -8.11 -8.74 1.39
N LYS A 61 -7.81 -9.98 0.98
CA LYS A 61 -6.49 -10.39 0.48
C LYS A 61 -6.07 -9.60 -0.76
N GLU A 62 -6.99 -9.37 -1.70
CA GLU A 62 -6.73 -8.52 -2.86
C GLU A 62 -6.54 -7.04 -2.46
N PHE A 63 -7.34 -6.57 -1.51
CA PHE A 63 -7.31 -5.19 -1.05
C PHE A 63 -6.02 -4.84 -0.29
N VAL A 64 -5.60 -5.68 0.64
CA VAL A 64 -4.58 -5.32 1.63
C VAL A 64 -3.24 -4.98 0.98
N GLY A 65 -2.82 -5.74 -0.05
CA GLY A 65 -1.58 -5.45 -0.76
C GLY A 65 -1.60 -4.08 -1.44
N VAL A 66 -2.69 -3.77 -2.16
CA VAL A 66 -2.86 -2.50 -2.87
C VAL A 66 -2.95 -1.33 -1.90
N PHE A 67 -3.72 -1.51 -0.82
CA PHE A 67 -3.88 -0.49 0.21
C PHE A 67 -2.55 -0.12 0.84
N LEU A 68 -1.80 -1.12 1.31
CA LEU A 68 -0.52 -0.88 1.98
C LEU A 68 0.47 -0.20 1.05
N MET A 69 0.59 -0.66 -0.20
CA MET A 69 1.48 -0.02 -1.19
C MET A 69 1.19 1.47 -1.34
N ILE A 70 -0.08 1.84 -1.51
CA ILE A 70 -0.49 3.22 -1.77
C ILE A 70 -0.39 4.09 -0.53
N GLU A 71 -0.78 3.53 0.60
CA GLU A 71 -0.73 4.20 1.89
C GLU A 71 0.72 4.52 2.28
N TYR A 72 1.62 3.54 2.10
CA TYR A 72 3.05 3.70 2.32
C TYR A 72 3.63 4.80 1.44
N GLN A 73 3.30 4.81 0.15
CA GLN A 73 3.75 5.85 -0.78
C GLN A 73 3.25 7.24 -0.36
N GLN A 74 1.98 7.37 0.02
CA GLN A 74 1.40 8.63 0.45
C GLN A 74 2.03 9.14 1.76
N ARG A 75 2.21 8.26 2.75
CA ARG A 75 2.88 8.62 4.01
C ARG A 75 4.34 8.99 3.79
N THR A 76 5.06 8.20 3.00
CA THR A 76 6.46 8.45 2.65
C THR A 76 6.62 9.83 2.06
N ARG A 77 5.79 10.20 1.09
CA ARG A 77 5.82 11.54 0.51
C ARG A 77 5.49 12.63 1.52
N ARG A 78 4.49 12.43 2.39
CA ARG A 78 4.09 13.43 3.38
C ARG A 78 5.21 13.71 4.39
N ILE A 79 5.92 12.67 4.82
CA ILE A 79 6.94 12.74 5.86
C ILE A 79 8.30 13.11 5.26
N PHE A 80 8.75 12.38 4.24
CA PHE A 80 10.08 12.48 3.66
C PHE A 80 10.15 13.33 2.37
N GLY A 81 9.01 13.79 1.85
CA GLY A 81 8.96 14.60 0.63
C GLY A 81 9.45 13.83 -0.59
N THR A 82 10.54 14.31 -1.19
CA THR A 82 11.19 13.68 -2.35
C THR A 82 12.36 12.77 -1.96
N ASN A 83 12.63 12.58 -0.67
CA ASN A 83 13.71 11.70 -0.22
C ASN A 83 13.31 10.23 -0.44
N ARG A 84 14.10 9.54 -1.25
CA ARG A 84 13.87 8.14 -1.67
C ARG A 84 14.55 7.12 -0.76
N ASN A 85 15.28 7.54 0.26
CA ASN A 85 16.05 6.64 1.11
C ASN A 85 15.17 5.85 2.08
N TYR A 86 13.97 6.35 2.40
CA TYR A 86 13.08 5.73 3.37
C TYR A 86 11.69 5.52 2.79
N ILE A 87 11.04 4.43 3.20
CA ILE A 87 9.66 4.09 2.86
C ILE A 87 8.91 3.85 4.17
N MET A 88 7.87 4.63 4.43
CA MET A 88 6.98 4.45 5.57
C MET A 88 6.24 3.12 5.45
N CYS A 89 6.09 2.42 6.57
CA CYS A 89 5.35 1.16 6.64
C CYS A 89 4.29 1.13 7.76
N SER A 90 4.28 2.15 8.61
CA SER A 90 3.20 2.45 9.53
C SER A 90 3.16 3.95 9.80
N ALA A 91 2.37 4.39 10.77
CA ALA A 91 2.38 5.77 11.23
C ALA A 91 3.70 6.22 11.85
N LEU A 92 4.46 5.29 12.46
CA LEU A 92 5.65 5.61 13.26
C LEU A 92 6.91 4.88 12.77
N THR A 93 6.80 4.01 11.77
CA THR A 93 7.92 3.19 11.31
C THR A 93 8.14 3.31 9.82
N CYS A 94 9.39 3.14 9.41
CA CYS A 94 9.81 3.09 8.02
C CYS A 94 10.97 2.10 7.83
N PHE A 95 11.17 1.68 6.59
CA PHE A 95 12.33 0.92 6.15
C PHE A 95 13.25 1.79 5.32
N GLU A 96 14.53 1.43 5.22
CA GLU A 96 15.40 2.00 4.20
C GLU A 96 15.09 1.31 2.86
N ALA A 97 14.92 2.10 1.80
CA ALA A 97 14.42 1.66 0.48
C ALA A 97 15.24 0.54 -0.17
N GLY A 98 16.50 0.33 0.24
CA GLY A 98 17.36 -0.75 -0.26
C GLY A 98 17.50 -1.97 0.66
N THR A 99 16.90 -1.94 1.85
CA THR A 99 17.11 -2.97 2.88
C THR A 99 15.85 -3.72 3.27
N PHE A 100 14.68 -3.32 2.74
CA PHE A 100 13.36 -3.87 3.08
C PHE A 100 13.27 -5.41 3.01
N LEU A 101 14.14 -6.08 2.24
CA LEU A 101 14.19 -7.54 2.14
C LEU A 101 15.62 -8.12 2.19
N ALA A 102 16.61 -7.31 2.57
CA ALA A 102 17.96 -7.82 2.79
C ALA A 102 17.97 -8.61 4.11
N ARG A 103 18.40 -9.87 4.06
CA ARG A 103 18.71 -10.61 5.29
C ARG A 103 19.98 -10.05 5.92
N GLU A 104 20.04 -10.07 7.24
CA GLU A 104 21.30 -9.82 7.95
C GLU A 104 22.35 -10.85 7.54
N GLU A 105 23.60 -10.37 7.53
CA GLU A 105 24.78 -10.95 6.92
C GLU A 105 24.96 -12.46 7.18
N GLY A 106 24.94 -13.20 6.08
CA GLY A 106 25.25 -14.63 5.99
C GLY A 106 25.85 -14.92 4.61
N ASP A 107 26.96 -14.24 4.33
CA ASP A 107 27.98 -14.43 3.29
C ASP A 107 27.65 -15.39 2.12
N THR A 108 26.63 -15.04 1.32
CA THR A 108 26.40 -15.70 0.04
C THR A 108 26.38 -14.67 -1.07
N LEU A 109 26.98 -15.04 -2.21
CA LEU A 109 27.05 -14.29 -3.47
C LEU A 109 25.68 -13.73 -3.96
N ASN A 110 24.58 -14.16 -3.35
CA ASN A 110 23.21 -13.81 -3.68
C ASN A 110 22.72 -12.49 -3.04
N ASP A 111 23.39 -11.99 -1.99
CA ASP A 111 22.92 -10.80 -1.25
C ASP A 111 22.98 -9.52 -2.10
N ASN A 112 24.08 -9.29 -2.82
CA ASN A 112 24.20 -8.14 -3.72
C ASN A 112 23.19 -8.18 -4.87
N THR A 113 22.92 -9.38 -5.42
CA THR A 113 21.91 -9.57 -6.46
C THR A 113 20.53 -9.21 -5.92
N VAL A 114 20.15 -9.74 -4.75
CA VAL A 114 18.84 -9.47 -4.13
C VAL A 114 18.70 -7.98 -3.80
N LYS A 115 19.70 -7.37 -3.16
CA LYS A 115 19.72 -5.92 -2.88
C LYS A 115 19.58 -5.09 -4.15
N SER A 116 20.28 -5.47 -5.23
CA SER A 116 20.15 -4.79 -6.52
C SER A 116 18.76 -4.95 -7.13
N SER A 117 18.12 -6.12 -7.00
CA SER A 117 16.76 -6.38 -7.47
C SER A 117 15.71 -5.64 -6.64
N VAL A 118 15.85 -5.58 -5.31
CA VAL A 118 15.00 -4.76 -4.43
C VAL A 118 15.08 -3.30 -4.86
N ARG A 119 16.30 -2.77 -4.99
CA ARG A 119 16.51 -1.37 -5.37
C ARG A 119 15.96 -1.08 -6.76
N SER A 120 16.21 -1.94 -7.74
CA SER A 120 15.63 -1.80 -9.09
C SER A 120 14.11 -1.76 -9.04
N TYR A 121 13.46 -2.65 -8.29
CA TYR A 121 12.00 -2.63 -8.12
C TYR A 121 11.51 -1.32 -7.51
N VAL A 122 12.15 -0.86 -6.43
CA VAL A 122 11.77 0.40 -5.78
C VAL A 122 11.98 1.60 -6.71
N ASP A 123 13.07 1.61 -7.47
CA ASP A 123 13.35 2.66 -8.45
C ASP A 123 12.29 2.67 -9.57
N ASP A 124 11.96 1.50 -10.14
CA ASP A 124 10.92 1.35 -11.17
C ASP A 124 9.54 1.80 -10.65
N ASP A 125 9.16 1.36 -9.44
CA ASP A 125 7.91 1.75 -8.78
C ASP A 125 7.83 3.27 -8.57
N GLN A 126 8.89 3.87 -8.04
CA GLN A 126 8.96 5.31 -7.79
C GLN A 126 8.99 6.14 -9.08
N GLU A 127 9.65 5.68 -10.14
CA GLU A 127 9.69 6.35 -11.43
C GLU A 127 8.32 6.41 -12.10
N LEU A 128 7.51 5.36 -11.94
CA LEU A 128 6.13 5.34 -12.44
C LEU A 128 5.20 6.17 -11.55
N PHE A 129 5.25 5.94 -10.24
CA PHE A 129 4.28 6.47 -9.29
C PHE A 129 4.44 7.98 -9.05
N ILE A 130 5.66 8.43 -8.71
CA ILE A 130 5.88 9.80 -8.19
C ILE A 130 5.44 10.88 -9.18
N PRO A 131 5.82 10.84 -10.48
CA PRO A 131 5.44 11.89 -11.42
C PRO A 131 3.92 11.99 -11.58
N MET A 132 3.24 10.86 -11.63
CA MET A 132 1.79 10.78 -11.82
C MET A 132 1.05 11.24 -10.58
N PHE A 133 1.55 10.86 -9.40
CA PHE A 133 1.00 11.29 -8.12
C PHE A 133 1.12 12.81 -7.91
N LEU A 134 2.30 13.38 -8.22
CA LEU A 134 2.53 14.83 -8.15
C LEU A 134 1.67 15.59 -9.15
N LYS A 135 1.56 15.09 -10.38
CA LYS A 135 0.72 15.68 -11.43
C LYS A 135 -0.76 15.67 -11.06
N ALA A 136 -1.25 14.60 -10.44
CA ALA A 136 -2.64 14.48 -10.05
C ALA A 136 -3.03 15.47 -8.95
N ASN A 137 -2.09 15.86 -8.08
CA ASN A 137 -2.26 16.83 -7.00
C ASN A 137 -3.59 16.62 -6.23
N ILE A 138 -3.79 15.37 -5.80
CA ILE A 138 -5.01 14.94 -5.12
C ILE A 138 -4.98 15.37 -3.64
N SER A 139 -6.14 15.78 -3.15
CA SER A 139 -6.43 16.06 -1.74
C SER A 139 -6.65 14.76 -0.95
N ASP A 140 -6.68 14.84 0.38
CA ASP A 140 -6.95 13.68 1.23
C ASP A 140 -8.30 13.01 0.90
N LYS A 141 -9.32 13.79 0.57
CA LYS A 141 -10.64 13.26 0.20
C LYS A 141 -10.61 12.52 -1.14
N GLU A 142 -9.87 13.04 -2.12
CA GLU A 142 -9.66 12.39 -3.41
C GLU A 142 -8.77 11.15 -3.28
N PHE A 143 -7.81 11.16 -2.36
CA PHE A 143 -7.01 9.99 -2.03
C PHE A 143 -7.86 8.86 -1.44
N CYS A 144 -8.78 9.15 -0.51
CA CYS A 144 -9.75 8.16 -0.04
C CYS A 144 -10.64 7.62 -1.16
N ALA A 145 -11.08 8.50 -2.08
CA ALA A 145 -11.86 8.09 -3.25
C ALA A 145 -11.06 7.16 -4.18
N LEU A 146 -9.79 7.47 -4.40
CA LEU A 146 -8.87 6.67 -5.20
C LEU A 146 -8.66 5.27 -4.61
N ILE A 147 -8.46 5.16 -3.29
CA ILE A 147 -8.37 3.86 -2.60
C ILE A 147 -9.65 3.04 -2.84
N ALA A 148 -10.83 3.65 -2.71
CA ALA A 148 -12.11 2.97 -2.93
C ALA A 148 -12.32 2.54 -4.40
N LEU A 149 -11.79 3.30 -5.37
CA LEU A 149 -11.82 2.91 -6.79
C LEU A 149 -10.93 1.70 -7.04
N LEU A 150 -9.70 1.70 -6.52
CA LEU A 150 -8.77 0.59 -6.65
C LEU A 150 -9.28 -0.69 -6.00
N MET A 151 -9.92 -0.57 -4.84
CA MET A 151 -10.65 -1.67 -4.20
C MET A 151 -11.70 -2.29 -5.11
N SER A 152 -12.29 -1.48 -5.98
CA SER A 152 -13.34 -1.88 -6.90
C SER A 152 -12.78 -2.42 -8.22
N GLU A 153 -11.46 -2.56 -8.35
CA GLU A 153 -10.78 -3.08 -9.53
C GLU A 153 -10.11 -4.42 -9.18
N ILE A 154 -10.72 -5.50 -9.68
CA ILE A 154 -10.21 -6.85 -9.46
C ILE A 154 -9.74 -7.42 -10.79
N GLU A 155 -8.54 -8.00 -10.79
CA GLU A 155 -7.88 -8.54 -11.97
C GLU A 155 -8.64 -9.70 -12.60
N ASP A 156 -9.13 -10.63 -11.76
CA ASP A 156 -9.88 -11.81 -12.19
C ASP A 156 -11.28 -11.85 -11.57
N PRO A 157 -12.26 -11.15 -12.16
CA PRO A 157 -13.64 -11.17 -11.67
C PRO A 157 -14.30 -12.55 -11.79
N SER A 158 -13.72 -13.50 -12.54
CA SER A 158 -14.30 -14.84 -12.71
C SER A 158 -14.25 -15.69 -11.43
N GLN A 159 -13.35 -15.36 -10.50
CA GLN A 159 -13.24 -16.02 -9.20
C GLN A 159 -14.26 -15.50 -8.19
N LEU A 160 -15.03 -14.47 -8.55
CA LEU A 160 -15.97 -13.80 -7.65
C LEU A 160 -17.41 -14.11 -8.05
N GLY A 161 -18.29 -14.18 -7.04
CA GLY A 161 -19.72 -14.30 -7.29
C GLY A 161 -20.30 -13.00 -7.85
N ALA A 162 -21.41 -13.09 -8.59
CA ALA A 162 -22.10 -11.91 -9.16
C ALA A 162 -22.46 -10.86 -8.09
N GLU A 163 -22.83 -11.30 -6.88
CA GLU A 163 -23.11 -10.43 -5.73
C GLU A 163 -21.91 -9.55 -5.36
N VAL A 164 -20.68 -10.06 -5.50
CA VAL A 164 -19.44 -9.32 -5.20
C VAL A 164 -19.25 -8.21 -6.22
N LEU A 165 -19.39 -8.53 -7.50
CA LEU A 165 -19.21 -7.57 -8.58
C LEU A 165 -20.24 -6.44 -8.49
N GLU A 166 -21.49 -6.75 -8.12
CA GLU A 166 -22.53 -5.74 -7.91
C GLU A 166 -22.17 -4.75 -6.79
N VAL A 167 -21.58 -5.23 -5.69
CA VAL A 167 -21.14 -4.36 -4.59
C VAL A 167 -19.98 -3.46 -5.03
N LEU A 168 -18.99 -3.99 -5.75
CA LEU A 168 -17.85 -3.20 -6.23
C LEU A 168 -18.30 -2.13 -7.25
N ASP A 169 -19.23 -2.48 -8.13
CA ASP A 169 -19.86 -1.53 -9.04
C ASP A 169 -20.64 -0.46 -8.26
N GLY A 170 -21.35 -0.84 -7.20
CA GLY A 170 -22.04 0.07 -6.28
C GLY A 170 -21.08 1.04 -5.58
N ILE A 171 -19.93 0.55 -5.10
CA ILE A 171 -18.86 1.39 -4.52
C ILE A 171 -18.35 2.38 -5.55
N ARG A 172 -18.02 1.91 -6.77
CA ARG A 172 -17.53 2.78 -7.85
C ARG A 172 -18.52 3.89 -8.19
N GLN A 173 -19.80 3.55 -8.33
CA GLN A 173 -20.86 4.54 -8.59
C GLN A 173 -21.02 5.54 -7.43
N ALA A 174 -20.96 5.06 -6.18
CA ALA A 174 -21.03 5.92 -5.00
C ALA A 174 -19.86 6.89 -4.94
N VAL A 175 -18.63 6.42 -5.19
CA VAL A 175 -17.43 7.26 -5.22
C VAL A 175 -17.55 8.36 -6.27
N PHE A 176 -17.96 8.05 -7.51
CA PHE A 176 -18.11 9.06 -8.55
C PHE A 176 -19.20 10.10 -8.22
N ARG A 177 -20.30 9.68 -7.59
CA ARG A 177 -21.35 10.59 -7.13
C ARG A 177 -20.86 11.51 -5.99
N GLU A 178 -20.09 10.98 -5.06
CA GLU A 178 -19.49 11.77 -3.97
C GLU A 178 -18.44 12.75 -4.49
N LEU A 179 -17.60 12.33 -5.46
CA LEU A 179 -16.65 13.21 -6.12
C LEU A 179 -17.36 14.33 -6.89
N HIS A 180 -18.42 14.00 -7.64
CA HIS A 180 -19.24 15.02 -8.32
C HIS A 180 -19.77 16.06 -7.33
N THR A 181 -20.36 15.59 -6.23
CA THR A 181 -20.90 16.45 -5.17
C THR A 181 -19.81 17.30 -4.53
N HIS A 182 -18.64 16.72 -4.25
CA HIS A 182 -17.48 17.42 -3.71
C HIS A 182 -17.01 18.54 -4.63
N TYR A 183 -16.81 18.24 -5.92
CA TYR A 183 -16.34 19.24 -6.88
C TYR A 183 -17.36 20.36 -7.11
N ARG A 184 -18.63 20.00 -7.32
CA ARG A 184 -19.68 20.98 -7.62
C ARG A 184 -20.06 21.84 -6.43
N ASN A 185 -20.29 21.21 -5.27
CA ASN A 185 -20.92 21.87 -4.14
C ASN A 185 -19.92 22.37 -3.09
N GLN A 186 -18.76 21.74 -2.95
CA GLN A 186 -17.77 22.09 -1.91
C GLN A 186 -16.63 22.94 -2.48
N ILE A 187 -16.09 22.57 -3.64
CA ILE A 187 -14.98 23.32 -4.27
C ILE A 187 -15.50 24.36 -5.28
N GLY A 188 -16.69 24.15 -5.87
CA GLY A 188 -17.27 25.07 -6.85
C GLY A 188 -16.68 24.94 -8.26
N ILE A 189 -16.07 23.80 -8.60
CA ILE A 189 -15.52 23.54 -9.93
C ILE A 189 -16.63 23.02 -10.84
N ILE A 190 -16.90 23.74 -11.93
CA ILE A 190 -17.92 23.37 -12.92
C ILE A 190 -17.43 22.24 -13.82
N ASP A 191 -16.22 22.39 -14.37
CA ASP A 191 -15.56 21.39 -15.21
C ASP A 191 -14.40 20.76 -14.44
N TYR A 192 -14.69 19.63 -13.80
CA TYR A 192 -13.72 18.82 -13.05
C TYR A 192 -13.25 17.59 -13.86
N SER A 193 -13.54 17.55 -15.17
CA SER A 193 -13.22 16.39 -16.03
C SER A 193 -11.73 16.09 -16.06
N VAL A 194 -10.87 17.11 -16.20
CA VAL A 194 -9.41 16.97 -16.16
C VAL A 194 -8.93 16.39 -14.83
N ARG A 195 -9.56 16.78 -13.72
CA ARG A 195 -9.17 16.32 -12.37
C ARG A 195 -9.55 14.85 -12.16
N ILE A 196 -10.75 14.44 -12.59
CA ILE A 196 -11.13 13.02 -12.64
C ILE A 196 -10.21 12.24 -13.58
N GLY A 197 -9.91 12.78 -14.76
CA GLY A 197 -9.00 12.16 -15.73
C GLY A 197 -7.62 11.89 -15.13
N ASN A 198 -7.03 12.88 -14.47
CA ASN A 198 -5.75 12.72 -13.77
C ASN A 198 -5.81 11.67 -12.66
N MET A 199 -6.91 11.64 -11.88
CA MET A 199 -7.11 10.64 -10.84
C MET A 199 -7.26 9.22 -11.43
N MET A 200 -7.95 9.06 -12.56
CA MET A 200 -8.06 7.77 -13.26
C MET A 200 -6.73 7.34 -13.89
N SER A 201 -5.93 8.28 -14.41
CA SER A 201 -4.58 7.95 -14.87
C SER A 201 -3.68 7.49 -13.72
N LEU A 202 -3.79 8.13 -12.54
CA LEU A 202 -3.07 7.69 -11.35
C LEU A 202 -3.55 6.32 -10.87
N ASN A 203 -4.86 6.06 -10.92
CA ASN A 203 -5.44 4.75 -10.63
C ASN A 203 -4.82 3.66 -11.52
N HIS A 204 -4.71 3.90 -12.82
CA HIS A 204 -4.05 2.98 -13.75
C HIS A 204 -2.58 2.71 -13.38
N VAL A 205 -1.83 3.76 -13.07
CA VAL A 205 -0.41 3.64 -12.65
C VAL A 205 -0.29 2.82 -11.36
N MET A 206 -1.23 2.98 -10.42
CA MET A 206 -1.25 2.18 -9.20
C MET A 206 -1.51 0.69 -9.49
N GLN A 207 -2.32 0.34 -10.50
CA GLN A 207 -2.48 -1.05 -10.94
C GLN A 207 -1.21 -1.61 -11.59
N GLU A 208 -0.45 -0.79 -12.32
CA GLU A 208 0.86 -1.19 -12.84
C GLU A 208 1.86 -1.43 -11.72
N CYS A 209 1.91 -0.54 -10.71
CA CYS A 209 2.73 -0.70 -9.51
C CYS A 209 2.37 -2.00 -8.75
N LYS A 210 1.07 -2.30 -8.63
CA LYS A 210 0.58 -3.58 -8.06
C LYS A 210 1.14 -4.78 -8.82
N SER A 211 1.07 -4.74 -10.16
CA SER A 211 1.56 -5.82 -11.02
C SER A 211 3.08 -6.01 -10.91
N LEU A 212 3.84 -4.92 -10.80
CA LEU A 212 5.28 -4.95 -10.54
C LEU A 212 5.57 -5.57 -9.17
N PHE A 213 4.86 -5.12 -8.13
CA PHE A 213 5.00 -5.67 -6.78
C PHE A 213 4.72 -7.17 -6.75
N GLN A 214 3.63 -7.65 -7.35
CA GLN A 214 3.31 -9.07 -7.41
C GLN A 214 4.40 -9.88 -8.14
N SER A 215 4.91 -9.37 -9.25
CA SER A 215 5.98 -10.04 -10.02
C SER A 215 7.27 -10.12 -9.21
N TYR A 216 7.63 -9.01 -8.56
CA TYR A 216 8.78 -8.93 -7.68
C TYR A 216 8.65 -9.85 -6.45
N PHE A 217 7.48 -9.84 -5.81
CA PHE A 217 7.19 -10.67 -4.65
C PHE A 217 7.27 -12.16 -5.00
N ARG A 218 6.72 -12.57 -6.15
CA ARG A 218 6.85 -13.96 -6.66
C ARG A 218 8.30 -14.34 -6.90
N PHE A 219 9.09 -13.45 -7.51
CA PHE A 219 10.53 -13.66 -7.71
C PHE A 219 11.26 -13.85 -6.38
N TYR A 220 10.99 -12.97 -5.40
CA TYR A 220 11.55 -13.07 -4.05
C TYR A 220 11.19 -14.40 -3.38
N MET A 221 9.90 -14.76 -3.37
CA MET A 221 9.42 -16.03 -2.81
C MET A 221 10.08 -17.26 -3.45
N THR A 222 10.31 -17.22 -4.77
CA THR A 222 10.95 -18.32 -5.50
C THR A 222 12.43 -18.47 -5.13
N ILE A 223 13.15 -17.36 -4.95
CA ILE A 223 14.59 -17.39 -4.62
C ILE A 223 14.82 -17.87 -3.19
N PHE A 224 13.96 -17.45 -2.26
CA PHE A 224 14.18 -17.69 -0.84
C PHE A 224 13.46 -18.92 -0.30
N ASP A 225 12.70 -19.64 -1.14
CA ASP A 225 11.90 -20.84 -0.82
C ASP A 225 11.27 -20.72 0.58
N ASP A 226 10.70 -19.55 0.87
CA ASP A 226 10.32 -19.18 2.22
C ASP A 226 8.96 -19.80 2.56
N GLN A 227 8.97 -21.11 2.83
CA GLN A 227 7.81 -21.86 3.30
C GLN A 227 7.17 -21.21 4.55
N ARG A 228 7.92 -20.40 5.32
CA ARG A 228 7.38 -19.64 6.47
C ARG A 228 6.49 -18.49 6.06
N ILE A 229 6.64 -17.87 4.89
CA ILE A 229 5.74 -16.78 4.47
C ILE A 229 4.37 -17.35 4.10
N ASP A 230 4.33 -18.49 3.40
CA ASP A 230 3.06 -19.19 3.09
C ASP A 230 2.35 -19.69 4.35
N GLU A 231 3.10 -20.11 5.37
CA GLU A 231 2.55 -20.53 6.66
C GLU A 231 2.09 -19.33 7.51
N LYS A 232 2.83 -18.20 7.48
CA LYS A 232 2.42 -16.95 8.15
C LYS A 232 1.21 -16.30 7.50
N MET A 233 1.13 -16.26 6.17
CA MET A 233 -0.04 -15.76 5.45
C MET A 233 -1.25 -16.66 5.73
N ARG A 234 -1.08 -17.98 5.82
CA ARG A 234 -2.13 -18.92 6.28
C ARG A 234 -2.52 -18.79 7.76
N ASN A 235 -1.69 -18.16 8.60
CA ASN A 235 -2.01 -17.93 10.01
C ASN A 235 -2.62 -16.53 10.22
N LEU A 236 -2.40 -15.61 9.29
CA LEU A 236 -2.99 -14.26 9.29
C LEU A 236 -4.38 -14.23 8.63
N PHE A 237 -4.73 -15.24 7.82
CA PHE A 237 -6.02 -15.42 7.16
C PHE A 237 -6.52 -16.85 7.35
#